data_AF-A0A8T3Z4K5-F1
#
_entry.id   AF-A0A8T3Z4K5-F1
#
_cell.length_a   1.000
_cell.length_b   1.000
_cell.length_c   1.000
_cell.angle_alpha   90.00
_cell.angle_beta   90.00
_cell.angle_gamma   90.00
#
_symmetry.space_group_name_H-M   'P 1'
#
loop_
_entity.id
_entity.type
_entity.pdbx_description
1 polymer ?
#
loop_
_entity_poly.entity_id
_entity_poly.type
_entity_poly.pdbx_seq_one_letter_code
_entity_poly.pdbx_strand_id
1 'polypeptide(L)'
;MDNKLSAGIIISFILVGVFASVLVFNPLNPNISQVDNVINTVNQTGNNSTNSNDFIPSTTFLTFIPFSGVNSPSSSAVTPPPSPEPTADPMGNVLSIFDAYFKSKFIQSGIPAAAVVIVQNDKIIYMNCLGVRDLASGEPVDENTLFGICSLTKQFSATNVAQYVSNGLMSWDDPITKYFSSPSEFQLYSNEVTNNFTIRDCLTMRSGLEENSGDDYYTYFNESFSTSLYNLRYLENVTSFRSTYAYQNLLYALAGFCAAKANNNTWNELIKRDLLDPLGMTTTKTSYWDFINSSNHVTPYTLLKNGTLKP
;
A
#
# COMPACT_ATOMS: atom_id res chain seq x y z
N MET A 1 32.57 -17.61 10.52
CA MET A 1 32.06 -16.57 9.60
C MET A 1 30.64 -16.97 9.24
N ASP A 2 29.69 -16.54 10.06
CA ASP A 2 28.26 -16.78 9.88
C ASP A 2 27.64 -15.55 9.23
N ASN A 3 27.22 -15.67 7.97
CA ASN A 3 26.44 -14.65 7.28
C ASN A 3 24.95 -14.97 7.41
N LYS A 4 24.38 -14.65 8.57
CA LYS A 4 22.93 -14.45 8.71
C LYS A 4 22.68 -12.94 8.69
N LEU A 5 22.50 -12.37 7.50
CA LEU A 5 21.87 -11.05 7.39
C LEU A 5 20.38 -11.27 7.13
N SER A 6 19.62 -11.30 8.22
CA SER A 6 18.17 -11.20 8.19
C SER A 6 17.79 -9.86 7.58
N ALA A 7 16.98 -9.86 6.53
CA ALA A 7 16.39 -8.65 5.98
C ALA A 7 15.54 -7.96 7.07
N GLY A 8 16.02 -6.84 7.57
CA GLY A 8 15.33 -5.97 8.52
C GLY A 8 14.99 -4.65 7.86
N ILE A 9 13.72 -4.27 7.90
CA ILE A 9 13.26 -2.92 7.56
C ILE A 9 13.66 -2.01 8.72
N ILE A 10 14.61 -1.11 8.49
CA ILE A 10 14.86 0.02 9.39
C ILE A 10 13.93 1.15 8.93
N ILE A 11 12.84 1.36 9.66
CA ILE A 11 12.03 2.57 9.55
C ILE A 11 12.77 3.65 10.36
N SER A 12 13.59 4.44 9.68
CA SER A 12 14.09 5.71 10.22
C SER A 12 13.18 6.82 9.73
N PHE A 13 12.46 7.47 10.65
CA PHE A 13 11.72 8.70 10.38
C PHE A 13 12.71 9.85 10.15
N ILE A 14 13.17 9.98 8.91
CA ILE A 14 13.61 11.26 8.37
C ILE A 14 12.65 11.54 7.22
N LEU A 15 11.99 12.69 7.30
CA LEU A 15 10.89 13.14 6.46
C LEU A 15 11.39 13.38 5.01
N VAL A 16 11.60 12.29 4.27
CA VAL A 16 11.80 12.27 2.83
C VAL A 16 10.71 11.37 2.29
N GLY A 17 9.60 11.98 1.86
CA GLY A 17 8.48 11.26 1.26
C GLY A 17 8.88 10.69 -0.10
N VAL A 18 9.43 9.48 -0.10
CA VAL A 18 9.53 8.64 -1.30
C VAL A 18 8.32 7.72 -1.29
N PHE A 19 7.23 8.14 -1.94
CA PHE A 19 6.10 7.24 -2.22
C PHE A 19 6.41 6.47 -3.50
N ALA A 20 7.12 5.34 -3.35
CA ALA A 20 7.25 4.34 -4.39
C ALA A 20 6.52 3.07 -3.92
N SER A 21 5.28 2.89 -4.34
CA SER A 21 4.60 1.60 -4.23
C SER A 21 4.81 0.83 -5.53
N VAL A 22 5.84 -0.02 -5.57
CA VAL A 22 5.98 -1.04 -6.62
C VAL A 22 5.46 -2.35 -6.04
N LEU A 23 4.33 -2.83 -6.54
CA LEU A 23 3.86 -4.19 -6.30
C LEU A 23 4.70 -5.13 -7.19
N VAL A 24 5.67 -5.82 -6.59
CA VAL A 24 6.40 -6.91 -7.25
C VAL A 24 5.82 -8.24 -6.76
N PHE A 25 5.13 -8.97 -7.62
CA PHE A 25 4.80 -10.37 -7.41
C PHE A 25 5.89 -11.22 -8.07
N ASN A 26 6.71 -11.92 -7.27
CA ASN A 26 7.75 -12.81 -7.77
C ASN A 26 7.42 -14.27 -7.39
N PRO A 27 6.89 -15.10 -8.30
CA PRO A 27 6.64 -16.50 -8.03
C PRO A 27 7.78 -17.36 -8.60
N LEU A 28 9.02 -17.15 -8.19
CA LEU A 28 10.12 -18.07 -8.53
C LEU A 28 11.00 -18.35 -7.32
N ASN A 29 10.83 -19.58 -6.81
CA ASN A 29 11.65 -20.21 -5.78
C ASN A 29 13.02 -20.58 -6.41
N PRO A 30 14.18 -20.18 -5.85
CA PRO A 30 15.47 -20.51 -6.42
C PRO A 30 15.93 -21.85 -5.86
N ASN A 31 15.61 -22.94 -6.55
CA ASN A 31 16.37 -24.18 -6.42
C ASN A 31 16.32 -24.93 -7.76
N ILE A 32 17.16 -24.48 -8.69
CA ILE A 32 17.58 -25.32 -9.81
C ILE A 32 19.11 -25.23 -9.88
N SER A 33 19.77 -26.27 -9.38
CA SER A 33 21.14 -26.61 -9.75
C SER A 33 21.20 -28.08 -10.14
N GLN A 34 21.46 -28.28 -11.44
CA GLN A 34 22.23 -29.35 -12.10
C GLN A 34 22.17 -30.81 -11.60
N VAL A 35 21.65 -31.65 -12.49
CA VAL A 35 22.19 -32.93 -13.02
C VAL A 35 23.37 -33.56 -12.27
N ASP A 36 23.15 -34.72 -11.64
CA ASP A 36 23.85 -35.97 -12.00
C ASP A 36 23.19 -37.25 -11.42
N ASN A 37 23.35 -38.34 -12.17
CA ASN A 37 22.73 -39.66 -12.05
C ASN A 37 22.86 -40.37 -10.69
N VAL A 38 21.77 -40.98 -10.18
CA VAL A 38 21.71 -42.40 -9.72
C VAL A 38 20.24 -42.87 -9.71
N ILE A 39 20.02 -44.02 -10.33
CA ILE A 39 18.78 -44.81 -10.41
C ILE A 39 18.43 -45.42 -9.03
N ASN A 40 17.17 -45.30 -8.58
CA ASN A 40 16.34 -46.42 -8.09
C ASN A 40 15.00 -45.95 -7.45
N THR A 41 13.91 -46.23 -8.17
CA THR A 41 12.67 -46.89 -7.72
C THR A 41 12.22 -46.81 -6.25
N VAL A 42 11.03 -46.26 -6.00
CA VAL A 42 9.78 -46.98 -5.59
C VAL A 42 8.77 -46.00 -4.96
N ASN A 43 7.54 -46.04 -5.51
CA ASN A 43 6.30 -45.49 -4.95
C ASN A 43 6.00 -46.07 -3.55
N GLN A 44 5.44 -45.28 -2.62
CA GLN A 44 4.15 -45.61 -2.02
C GLN A 44 3.60 -44.51 -1.09
N THR A 45 2.30 -44.33 -1.28
CA THR A 45 1.23 -43.72 -0.47
C THR A 45 1.26 -44.01 1.03
N GLY A 46 0.69 -43.10 1.83
CA GLY A 46 0.06 -43.48 3.10
C GLY A 46 -0.09 -42.37 4.13
N ASN A 47 -1.31 -41.85 4.28
CA ASN A 47 -1.79 -41.22 5.51
C ASN A 47 -1.54 -42.12 6.72
N ASN A 48 -1.16 -41.55 7.88
CA ASN A 48 -2.04 -41.56 9.05
C ASN A 48 -1.51 -40.74 10.22
N SER A 49 -2.49 -40.12 10.87
CA SER A 49 -2.50 -39.41 12.14
C SER A 49 -1.95 -40.20 13.33
N THR A 50 -1.29 -39.51 14.25
CA THR A 50 -1.43 -39.75 15.70
C THR A 50 -1.25 -38.44 16.48
N ASN A 51 -2.22 -38.19 17.36
CA ASN A 51 -2.19 -37.19 18.42
C ASN A 51 -1.15 -37.56 19.49
N SER A 52 -0.47 -36.57 20.06
CA SER A 52 -0.17 -36.54 21.49
C SER A 52 0.13 -35.11 21.93
N ASN A 53 -0.70 -34.63 22.86
CA ASN A 53 -0.50 -33.44 23.68
C ASN A 53 0.74 -33.61 24.54
N ASP A 54 1.59 -32.58 24.62
CA ASP A 54 2.40 -32.30 25.80
C ASP A 54 2.73 -30.80 25.86
N PHE A 55 2.03 -30.11 26.76
CA PHE A 55 2.33 -28.74 27.19
C PHE A 55 3.23 -28.82 28.42
N ILE A 56 4.43 -28.21 28.36
CA ILE A 56 5.26 -27.93 29.53
C ILE A 56 5.46 -26.41 29.62
N PRO A 57 4.98 -25.73 30.68
CA PRO A 57 5.26 -24.32 30.91
C PRO A 57 6.55 -24.17 31.72
N SER A 58 7.59 -23.61 31.13
CA SER A 58 8.82 -23.23 31.85
C SER A 58 8.67 -21.82 32.42
N THR A 59 8.38 -21.73 33.72
CA THR A 59 8.56 -20.52 34.52
C THR A 59 9.93 -20.60 35.20
N THR A 60 10.85 -19.70 34.85
CA THR A 60 12.16 -19.61 35.50
C THR A 60 12.20 -18.35 36.35
N PHE A 61 12.27 -18.55 37.68
CA PHE A 61 12.61 -17.50 38.64
C PHE A 61 14.12 -17.24 38.61
N LEU A 62 14.53 -15.98 38.43
CA LEU A 62 15.91 -15.52 38.63
C LEU A 62 16.16 -15.34 40.13
N THR A 63 17.10 -16.12 40.67
CA THR A 63 17.66 -15.89 42.01
C THR A 63 18.91 -15.04 41.89
N PHE A 64 18.93 -13.89 42.57
CA PHE A 64 20.10 -13.02 42.68
C PHE A 64 21.08 -13.61 43.71
N ILE A 65 22.31 -13.90 43.28
CA ILE A 65 23.43 -14.17 44.18
C ILE A 65 24.15 -12.83 44.42
N PRO A 66 24.29 -12.36 45.67
CA PRO A 66 25.06 -11.14 45.94
C PRO A 66 26.55 -11.43 45.72
N PHE A 67 27.17 -10.69 44.80
CA PHE A 67 28.61 -10.75 44.57
C PHE A 67 29.31 -9.90 45.64
N SER A 68 30.08 -10.56 46.52
CA SER A 68 30.96 -9.88 47.48
C SER A 68 32.13 -9.22 46.74
N GLY A 69 32.44 -7.98 47.15
CA GLY A 69 33.34 -7.07 46.46
C GLY A 69 34.77 -7.57 46.32
N VAL A 70 35.30 -7.42 45.11
CA VAL A 70 36.74 -7.42 44.83
C VAL A 70 37.13 -5.97 44.56
N ASN A 71 37.96 -5.40 45.44
CA ASN A 71 38.61 -4.11 45.21
C ASN A 71 39.64 -4.26 44.09
N SER A 72 39.28 -3.83 42.88
CA SER A 72 40.23 -3.63 41.78
C SER A 72 40.77 -2.20 41.81
N PRO A 73 42.07 -1.98 41.52
CA PRO A 73 42.65 -0.64 41.53
C PRO A 73 42.02 0.23 40.44
N SER A 74 41.69 1.47 40.80
CA SER A 74 41.12 2.46 39.89
C SER A 74 42.17 2.90 38.86
N SER A 75 42.25 2.16 37.76
CA SER A 75 42.81 2.65 36.51
C SER A 75 41.81 3.67 35.94
N SER A 76 42.19 4.95 35.92
CA SER A 76 41.49 5.97 35.14
C SER A 76 41.67 5.64 33.66
N ALA A 77 40.85 4.74 33.12
CA ALA A 77 40.80 4.46 31.70
C ALA A 77 40.30 5.74 31.00
N VAL A 78 41.21 6.45 30.35
CA VAL A 78 40.87 7.52 29.42
C VAL A 78 40.09 6.86 28.29
N THR A 79 38.78 7.08 28.24
CA THR A 79 37.98 6.65 27.10
C THR A 79 38.49 7.38 25.87
N PRO A 80 38.86 6.68 24.78
CA PRO A 80 39.25 7.35 23.55
C PRO A 80 38.09 8.26 23.09
N PRO A 81 38.38 9.43 22.52
CA PRO A 81 37.34 10.33 22.03
C PRO A 81 36.46 9.57 21.02
N PRO A 82 35.15 9.86 20.97
CA PRO A 82 34.27 9.24 20.01
C PRO A 82 34.85 9.43 18.60
N SER A 83 34.90 8.35 17.83
CA SER A 83 35.28 8.43 16.42
C SER A 83 34.41 9.47 15.72
N PRO A 84 34.98 10.30 14.82
CA PRO A 84 34.18 11.27 14.09
C PRO A 84 33.03 10.55 13.39
N GLU A 85 31.82 11.09 13.54
CA GLU A 85 30.66 10.56 12.84
C GLU A 85 30.93 10.55 11.32
N PRO A 86 30.52 9.49 10.60
CA PRO A 86 30.66 9.45 9.16
C PRO A 86 30.02 10.70 8.55
N THR A 87 30.77 11.43 7.73
CA THR A 87 30.19 12.52 6.95
C THR A 87 29.21 11.91 5.94
N ALA A 88 28.00 12.46 5.85
CA ALA A 88 27.01 11.99 4.89
C ALA A 88 27.57 12.10 3.46
N ASP A 89 27.28 11.09 2.63
CA ASP A 89 27.68 11.10 1.22
C ASP A 89 27.12 12.34 0.51
N PRO A 90 27.89 12.99 -0.39
CA PRO A 90 27.38 14.07 -1.20
C PRO A 90 26.13 13.62 -1.97
N MET A 91 25.07 14.43 -1.95
CA MET A 91 23.78 14.06 -2.59
C MET A 91 23.94 13.64 -4.05
N GLY A 92 24.86 14.26 -4.80
CA GLY A 92 25.15 13.85 -6.18
C GLY A 92 25.61 12.39 -6.31
N ASN A 93 26.41 11.89 -5.35
CA ASN A 93 26.82 10.48 -5.32
C ASN A 93 25.63 9.57 -5.01
N VAL A 94 24.81 9.95 -4.04
CA VAL A 94 23.59 9.20 -3.68
C VAL A 94 22.64 9.07 -4.88
N LEU A 95 22.40 10.17 -5.59
CA LEU A 95 21.55 10.19 -6.77
C LEU A 95 22.14 9.36 -7.93
N SER A 96 23.46 9.39 -8.12
CA SER A 96 24.13 8.56 -9.13
C SER A 96 23.99 7.07 -8.83
N ILE A 97 24.13 6.67 -7.56
CA ILE A 97 23.94 5.27 -7.13
C ILE A 97 22.48 4.87 -7.34
N PHE A 98 21.54 5.75 -6.98
CA PHE A 98 20.12 5.51 -7.18
C PHE A 98 19.74 5.37 -8.66
N ASP A 99 20.25 6.23 -9.55
CA ASP A 99 20.00 6.15 -11.00
C ASP A 99 20.47 4.81 -11.58
N ALA A 100 21.69 4.38 -11.24
CA ALA A 100 22.22 3.09 -11.67
C ALA A 100 21.37 1.92 -11.14
N TYR A 101 20.94 2.00 -9.87
CA TYR A 101 20.05 1.02 -9.27
C TYR A 101 18.68 0.98 -9.98
N PHE A 102 18.06 2.15 -10.20
CA PHE A 102 16.76 2.28 -10.84
C PHE A 102 16.76 1.71 -12.26
N LYS A 103 17.77 2.05 -13.08
CA LYS A 103 17.96 1.50 -14.42
C LYS A 103 18.14 -0.02 -14.40
N SER A 104 18.95 -0.53 -13.47
CA SER A 104 19.16 -1.97 -13.33
C SER A 104 17.86 -2.70 -12.95
N LYS A 105 17.07 -2.13 -12.04
CA LYS A 105 15.80 -2.71 -11.61
C LYS A 105 14.71 -2.63 -12.66
N PHE A 106 14.67 -1.54 -13.43
CA PHE A 106 13.78 -1.43 -14.58
C PHE A 106 14.00 -2.59 -15.56
N ILE A 107 15.26 -2.85 -15.97
CA ILE A 107 15.60 -3.97 -16.86
C ILE A 107 15.19 -5.33 -16.25
N GLN A 108 15.49 -5.55 -14.97
CA GLN A 108 15.16 -6.82 -14.28
C GLN A 108 13.65 -7.05 -14.13
N SER A 109 12.86 -5.98 -14.01
CA SER A 109 11.42 -6.08 -13.75
C SER A 109 10.61 -6.49 -14.98
N GLY A 110 11.14 -6.26 -16.19
CA GLY A 110 10.43 -6.54 -17.43
C GLY A 110 9.18 -5.68 -17.67
N ILE A 111 8.99 -4.60 -16.92
CA ILE A 111 7.86 -3.68 -17.13
C ILE A 111 8.13 -2.74 -18.31
N PRO A 112 7.11 -2.33 -19.09
CA PRO A 112 7.30 -1.44 -20.25
C PRO A 112 7.74 -0.03 -19.91
N ALA A 113 7.28 0.48 -18.76
CA ALA A 113 7.35 1.89 -18.41
C ALA A 113 7.60 2.08 -16.92
N ALA A 114 8.45 3.05 -16.57
CA ALA A 114 8.61 3.52 -15.21
C ALA A 114 8.96 5.00 -15.20
N ALA A 115 8.44 5.74 -14.21
CA ALA A 115 8.83 7.11 -13.93
C ALA A 115 9.15 7.24 -12.44
N VAL A 116 10.13 8.08 -12.12
CA VAL A 116 10.51 8.37 -10.73
C VAL A 116 10.83 9.85 -10.57
N VAL A 117 10.43 10.39 -9.42
CA VAL A 117 10.73 11.75 -8.98
C VAL A 117 11.18 11.71 -7.53
N ILE A 118 12.22 12.46 -7.19
CA ILE A 118 12.68 12.68 -5.81
C ILE A 118 12.63 14.17 -5.52
N VAL A 119 11.90 14.52 -4.46
CA VAL A 119 11.72 15.89 -4.01
C VAL A 119 12.42 16.07 -2.65
N GLN A 120 13.21 17.14 -2.53
CA GLN A 120 13.85 17.54 -1.29
C GLN A 120 13.81 19.07 -1.18
N ASN A 121 13.40 19.59 -0.01
CA ASN A 121 13.33 21.04 0.26
C ASN A 121 12.59 21.81 -0.86
N ASP A 122 11.40 21.32 -1.20
CA ASP A 122 10.50 21.90 -2.21
C ASP A 122 11.09 21.93 -3.65
N LYS A 123 12.13 21.15 -3.91
CA LYS A 123 12.77 21.05 -5.23
C LYS A 123 12.82 19.61 -5.71
N ILE A 124 12.56 19.42 -6.99
CA ILE A 124 12.88 18.17 -7.67
C ILE A 124 14.40 18.10 -7.78
N ILE A 125 15.00 17.13 -7.08
CA ILE A 125 16.46 16.90 -7.11
C ILE A 125 16.84 15.77 -8.07
N TYR A 126 15.86 14.96 -8.49
CA TYR A 126 16.04 13.90 -9.47
C TYR A 126 14.70 13.55 -10.13
N MET A 127 14.73 13.32 -11.44
CA MET A 127 13.60 12.84 -12.22
C MET A 127 14.14 11.98 -13.36
N ASN A 128 13.53 10.82 -13.59
CA ASN A 128 13.90 9.94 -14.69
C ASN A 128 12.69 9.12 -15.16
N CYS A 129 12.54 8.99 -16.47
CA CYS A 129 11.52 8.20 -17.13
C CYS A 129 12.20 7.16 -18.02
N LEU A 130 11.79 5.90 -17.88
CA LEU A 130 12.35 4.76 -18.60
C LEU A 130 11.26 4.01 -19.35
N GLY A 131 11.61 3.57 -20.56
CA GLY A 131 10.78 2.69 -21.36
C GLY A 131 9.79 3.41 -22.26
N VAL A 132 8.71 2.71 -22.60
CA VAL A 132 7.70 3.13 -23.58
C VAL A 132 6.31 3.08 -22.98
N ARG A 133 5.47 4.07 -23.31
CA ARG A 133 4.08 4.14 -22.84
C ARG A 133 3.19 3.09 -23.51
N ASP A 134 3.55 2.65 -24.71
CA ASP A 134 2.88 1.57 -25.43
C ASP A 134 3.89 0.72 -26.21
N LEU A 135 3.83 -0.60 -26.07
CA LEU A 135 4.73 -1.55 -26.71
C LEU A 135 4.50 -1.66 -28.22
N ALA A 136 3.30 -1.34 -28.73
CA ALA A 136 3.00 -1.43 -30.15
C ALA A 136 3.50 -0.20 -30.90
N SER A 137 3.32 1.00 -30.35
CA SER A 137 3.81 2.26 -30.93
C SER A 137 5.28 2.52 -30.62
N GLY A 138 5.79 2.01 -29.49
CA GLY A 138 7.14 2.26 -29.02
C GLY A 138 7.37 3.70 -28.55
N GLU A 139 6.30 4.47 -28.32
CA GLU A 139 6.42 5.86 -27.89
C GLU A 139 7.03 5.96 -26.50
N PRO A 140 8.04 6.83 -26.28
CA PRO A 140 8.73 6.91 -25.00
C PRO A 140 7.82 7.44 -23.88
N VAL A 141 8.13 7.05 -22.65
CA VAL A 141 7.62 7.73 -21.45
C VAL A 141 8.35 9.05 -21.26
N ASP A 142 7.61 10.10 -20.91
CA ASP A 142 8.15 11.41 -20.53
C ASP A 142 7.62 11.86 -19.16
N GLU A 143 8.04 13.03 -18.69
CA GLU A 143 7.65 13.60 -17.40
C GLU A 143 6.16 13.98 -17.29
N ASN A 144 5.44 13.99 -18.41
CA ASN A 144 4.01 14.30 -18.50
C ASN A 144 3.16 13.06 -18.78
N THR A 145 3.76 11.88 -18.94
CA THR A 145 3.04 10.64 -19.18
C THR A 145 2.17 10.29 -17.97
N LEU A 146 0.88 10.06 -18.21
CA LEU A 146 -0.05 9.65 -17.18
C LEU A 146 0.11 8.16 -16.85
N PHE A 147 0.14 7.87 -15.55
CA PHE A 147 0.13 6.52 -14.98
C PHE A 147 -1.11 6.36 -14.09
N GLY A 148 -1.68 5.15 -14.08
CA GLY A 148 -2.64 4.77 -13.04
C GLY A 148 -1.93 4.67 -11.69
N ILE A 149 -2.30 5.53 -10.74
CA ILE A 149 -1.69 5.55 -9.39
C ILE A 149 -2.42 4.64 -8.38
N CYS A 150 -3.48 3.97 -8.83
CA CYS A 150 -4.27 3.01 -8.05
C CYS A 150 -4.65 3.57 -6.67
N SER A 151 -4.36 2.81 -5.60
CA SER A 151 -4.72 3.14 -4.23
C SER A 151 -4.09 4.41 -3.67
N LEU A 152 -3.09 5.02 -4.30
CA LEU A 152 -2.61 6.35 -3.91
C LEU A 152 -3.72 7.42 -4.02
N THR A 153 -4.71 7.19 -4.88
CA THR A 153 -5.92 8.01 -5.01
C THR A 153 -6.64 8.21 -3.67
N LYS A 154 -6.53 7.24 -2.74
CA LYS A 154 -7.14 7.32 -1.40
C LYS A 154 -6.69 8.55 -0.61
N GLN A 155 -5.43 8.96 -0.77
CA GLN A 155 -4.88 10.14 -0.10
C GLN A 155 -5.57 11.42 -0.58
N PHE A 156 -5.93 11.52 -1.86
CA PHE A 156 -6.69 12.66 -2.40
C PHE A 156 -8.10 12.69 -1.81
N SER A 157 -8.79 11.54 -1.76
CA SER A 157 -10.11 11.42 -1.13
C SER A 157 -10.09 11.80 0.34
N ALA A 158 -9.15 11.25 1.12
CA ALA A 158 -9.03 11.56 2.55
C ALA A 158 -8.69 13.03 2.80
N THR A 159 -7.82 13.62 1.97
CA THR A 159 -7.46 15.04 2.05
C THR A 159 -8.68 15.93 1.79
N ASN A 160 -9.49 15.60 0.77
CA ASN A 160 -10.71 16.35 0.49
C ASN A 160 -11.72 16.23 1.65
N VAL A 161 -11.97 15.02 2.17
CA VAL A 161 -12.82 14.85 3.37
C VAL A 161 -12.26 15.64 4.56
N ALA A 162 -10.94 15.66 4.76
CA ALA A 162 -10.31 16.43 5.83
C ALA A 162 -10.52 17.95 5.68
N GLN A 163 -10.52 18.49 4.45
CA GLN A 163 -10.85 19.89 4.20
C GLN A 163 -12.30 20.19 4.63
N TYR A 164 -13.26 19.33 4.30
CA TYR A 164 -14.65 19.49 4.72
C TYR A 164 -14.83 19.39 6.24
N VAL A 165 -14.10 18.48 6.89
CA VAL A 165 -14.11 18.38 8.36
C VAL A 165 -13.48 19.62 9.00
N SER A 166 -12.34 20.09 8.50
CA SER A 166 -11.68 21.30 8.99
C SER A 166 -12.55 22.55 8.86
N ASN A 167 -13.40 22.61 7.83
CA ASN A 167 -14.33 23.72 7.59
C ASN A 167 -15.66 23.58 8.35
N GLY A 168 -15.80 22.54 9.19
CA GLY A 168 -17.03 22.30 9.98
C GLY A 168 -18.23 21.84 9.15
N LEU A 169 -18.03 21.43 7.90
CA LEU A 169 -19.09 20.97 7.00
C LEU A 169 -19.38 19.46 7.17
N MET A 170 -18.42 18.72 7.71
CA MET A 170 -18.52 17.30 8.05
C MET A 170 -17.85 17.04 9.41
N SER A 171 -18.13 15.89 10.01
CA SER A 171 -17.39 15.36 11.16
C SER A 171 -16.83 13.99 10.84
N TRP A 172 -15.66 13.67 11.40
CA TRP A 172 -15.10 12.31 11.36
C TRP A 172 -16.07 11.28 11.96
N ASP A 173 -16.84 11.69 12.96
CA ASP A 173 -17.75 10.82 13.69
C ASP A 173 -19.20 10.96 13.18
N ASP A 174 -19.41 11.63 12.04
CA ASP A 174 -20.71 11.61 11.39
C ASP A 174 -21.05 10.17 10.98
N PRO A 175 -22.25 9.67 11.34
CA PRO A 175 -22.70 8.38 10.86
C PRO A 175 -22.93 8.48 9.34
N ILE A 176 -22.54 7.45 8.60
CA ILE A 176 -22.68 7.41 7.14
C ILE A 176 -24.14 7.63 6.72
N THR A 177 -25.09 7.10 7.49
CA THR A 177 -26.54 7.26 7.26
C THR A 177 -27.00 8.71 7.21
N LYS A 178 -26.27 9.66 7.82
CA LYS A 178 -26.55 11.11 7.74
C LYS A 178 -26.58 11.63 6.29
N TYR A 179 -25.81 11.01 5.40
CA TYR A 179 -25.64 11.45 4.01
C TYR A 179 -26.61 10.78 3.03
N PHE A 180 -27.52 9.94 3.52
CA PHE A 180 -28.48 9.18 2.73
C PHE A 180 -29.91 9.48 3.18
N SER A 181 -30.86 9.46 2.24
CA SER A 181 -32.26 9.77 2.52
C SER A 181 -33.10 8.49 2.69
N SER A 182 -32.59 7.34 2.27
CA SER A 182 -33.26 6.04 2.40
C SER A 182 -32.32 4.95 2.91
N PRO A 183 -32.77 4.05 3.80
CA PRO A 183 -32.06 2.81 4.17
C PRO A 183 -31.79 1.88 2.98
N SER A 184 -32.50 2.06 1.86
CA SER A 184 -32.18 1.33 0.64
C SER A 184 -30.83 1.76 0.03
N GLU A 185 -30.34 2.97 0.31
CA GLU A 185 -29.08 3.46 -0.27
C GLU A 185 -27.83 2.93 0.44
N PHE A 186 -27.90 2.71 1.76
CA PHE A 186 -26.78 2.21 2.54
C PHE A 186 -27.24 1.35 3.71
N GLN A 187 -26.74 0.11 3.77
CA GLN A 187 -26.93 -0.80 4.89
C GLN A 187 -25.76 -1.79 4.93
N LEU A 188 -25.29 -2.11 6.14
CA LEU A 188 -24.34 -3.18 6.42
C LEU A 188 -25.06 -4.39 7.04
N TYR A 189 -24.31 -5.43 7.36
CA TYR A 189 -24.77 -6.72 7.89
C TYR A 189 -25.66 -6.65 9.16
N SER A 190 -25.71 -5.51 9.86
CA SER A 190 -26.68 -5.29 10.94
C SER A 190 -27.12 -3.83 11.04
N ASN A 191 -28.31 -3.60 11.61
CA ASN A 191 -28.83 -2.25 11.86
C ASN A 191 -27.97 -1.48 12.87
N GLU A 192 -27.46 -2.17 13.89
CA GLU A 192 -26.57 -1.57 14.89
C GLU A 192 -25.31 -1.03 14.22
N VAL A 193 -24.64 -1.83 13.39
CA VAL A 193 -23.43 -1.40 12.71
C VAL A 193 -23.75 -0.32 11.69
N THR A 194 -24.81 -0.49 10.89
CA THR A 194 -25.24 0.53 9.91
C THR A 194 -25.44 1.91 10.54
N ASN A 195 -26.09 1.97 11.71
CA ASN A 195 -26.39 3.23 12.39
C ASN A 195 -25.17 3.86 13.08
N ASN A 196 -24.15 3.06 13.42
CA ASN A 196 -22.97 3.51 14.14
C ASN A 196 -21.70 3.60 13.27
N PHE A 197 -21.76 3.17 12.00
CA PHE A 197 -20.65 3.24 11.06
C PHE A 197 -20.43 4.68 10.60
N THR A 198 -19.20 5.18 10.75
CA THR A 198 -18.86 6.60 10.57
C THR A 198 -17.89 6.84 9.40
N ILE A 199 -17.71 8.12 9.04
CA ILE A 199 -16.65 8.56 8.11
C ILE A 199 -15.26 8.07 8.58
N ARG A 200 -14.98 8.10 9.89
CA ARG A 200 -13.75 7.57 10.47
C ARG A 200 -13.60 6.07 10.23
N ASP A 201 -14.68 5.31 10.38
CA ASP A 201 -14.64 3.86 10.17
C ASP A 201 -14.42 3.48 8.70
N CYS A 202 -14.94 4.29 7.75
CA CYS A 202 -14.61 4.20 6.32
C CYS A 202 -13.10 4.37 6.07
N LEU A 203 -12.53 5.48 6.55
CA LEU A 203 -11.15 5.86 6.25
C LEU A 203 -10.11 5.04 7.03
N THR A 204 -10.51 4.46 8.15
CA THR A 204 -9.67 3.53 8.92
C THR A 204 -9.93 2.06 8.61
N MET A 205 -10.94 1.77 7.76
CA MET A 205 -11.29 0.44 7.27
C MET A 205 -11.53 -0.60 8.38
N ARG A 206 -12.44 -0.28 9.31
CA ARG A 206 -12.75 -1.11 10.49
C ARG A 206 -14.24 -1.51 10.58
N SER A 207 -14.82 -1.92 9.46
CA SER A 207 -16.24 -2.29 9.36
C SER A 207 -16.60 -3.63 10.00
N GLY A 208 -15.62 -4.52 10.16
CA GLY A 208 -15.85 -5.91 10.58
C GLY A 208 -16.08 -6.89 9.42
N LEU A 209 -16.20 -6.38 8.19
CA LEU A 209 -16.28 -7.17 6.96
C LEU A 209 -14.92 -7.78 6.58
N GLU A 210 -14.95 -8.82 5.76
CA GLU A 210 -13.76 -9.44 5.17
C GLU A 210 -13.06 -8.50 4.19
N GLU A 211 -11.74 -8.57 4.08
CA GLU A 211 -10.93 -7.77 3.16
C GLU A 211 -11.50 -7.76 1.72
N ASN A 212 -11.54 -6.59 1.10
CA ASN A 212 -12.08 -6.36 -0.25
C ASN A 212 -13.58 -6.69 -0.44
N SER A 213 -14.35 -6.79 0.65
CA SER A 213 -15.79 -7.02 0.60
C SER A 213 -16.51 -6.03 -0.33
N GLY A 214 -17.15 -6.60 -1.36
CA GLY A 214 -17.93 -5.85 -2.34
C GLY A 214 -17.13 -5.31 -3.53
N ASP A 215 -15.80 -5.45 -3.54
CA ASP A 215 -14.98 -5.02 -4.67
C ASP A 215 -15.27 -5.83 -5.94
N ASP A 216 -15.68 -7.10 -5.78
CA ASP A 216 -16.04 -8.01 -6.87
C ASP A 216 -17.21 -7.49 -7.70
N TYR A 217 -18.21 -6.86 -7.06
CA TYR A 217 -19.36 -6.27 -7.75
C TYR A 217 -18.91 -5.22 -8.76
N TYR A 218 -17.97 -4.37 -8.35
CA TYR A 218 -17.44 -3.33 -9.23
C TYR A 218 -16.43 -3.91 -10.25
N THR A 219 -15.52 -4.78 -9.80
CA THR A 219 -14.35 -5.20 -10.58
C THR A 219 -14.65 -6.32 -11.57
N TYR A 220 -15.51 -7.27 -11.19
CA TYR A 220 -15.80 -8.45 -12.01
C TYR A 220 -17.19 -8.39 -12.65
N PHE A 221 -18.16 -7.77 -11.98
CA PHE A 221 -19.54 -7.71 -12.45
C PHE A 221 -19.93 -6.37 -13.10
N ASN A 222 -19.02 -5.38 -13.09
CA ASN A 222 -19.23 -4.04 -13.67
C ASN A 222 -20.52 -3.36 -13.14
N GLU A 223 -20.83 -3.59 -11.87
CA GLU A 223 -21.98 -3.02 -11.20
C GLU A 223 -21.77 -1.55 -10.84
N SER A 224 -22.87 -0.81 -10.73
CA SER A 224 -22.81 0.58 -10.27
C SER A 224 -22.35 0.65 -8.81
N PHE A 225 -21.69 1.75 -8.42
CA PHE A 225 -21.29 1.98 -7.04
C PHE A 225 -22.48 1.84 -6.06
N SER A 226 -23.65 2.37 -6.43
CA SER A 226 -24.88 2.25 -5.64
C SER A 226 -25.35 0.80 -5.50
N THR A 227 -25.24 -0.01 -6.55
CA THR A 227 -25.57 -1.45 -6.49
C THR A 227 -24.61 -2.19 -5.58
N SER A 228 -23.29 -1.96 -5.73
CA SER A 228 -22.27 -2.56 -4.87
C SER A 228 -22.49 -2.21 -3.40
N LEU A 229 -22.80 -0.93 -3.11
CA LEU A 229 -23.12 -0.46 -1.78
C LEU A 229 -24.41 -1.10 -1.23
N TYR A 230 -25.44 -1.24 -2.08
CA TYR A 230 -26.67 -1.94 -1.72
C TYR A 230 -26.39 -3.38 -1.29
N ASN A 231 -25.52 -4.10 -2.01
CA ASN A 231 -25.26 -5.52 -1.77
C ASN A 231 -24.47 -5.80 -0.49
N LEU A 232 -23.79 -4.81 0.10
CA LEU A 232 -23.07 -4.98 1.38
C LEU A 232 -23.96 -5.46 2.52
N ARG A 233 -25.28 -5.23 2.44
CA ARG A 233 -26.26 -5.69 3.44
C ARG A 233 -26.36 -7.21 3.55
N TYR A 234 -25.94 -7.94 2.50
CA TYR A 234 -26.04 -9.40 2.43
C TYR A 234 -24.74 -10.10 2.83
N LEU A 235 -23.68 -9.34 3.10
CA LEU A 235 -22.43 -9.90 3.57
C LEU A 235 -22.52 -10.20 5.07
N GLU A 236 -21.76 -11.19 5.52
CA GLU A 236 -21.58 -11.47 6.94
C GLU A 236 -20.27 -10.83 7.44
N ASN A 237 -20.23 -10.43 8.70
CA ASN A 237 -19.00 -9.95 9.31
C ASN A 237 -18.11 -11.11 9.73
N VAL A 238 -16.80 -10.97 9.54
CA VAL A 238 -15.80 -11.96 9.95
C VAL A 238 -15.09 -11.56 11.25
N THR A 239 -15.25 -10.31 11.67
CA THR A 239 -14.77 -9.78 12.96
C THR A 239 -15.81 -8.87 13.60
N SER A 240 -15.67 -8.58 14.88
CA SER A 240 -16.53 -7.62 15.56
C SER A 240 -16.36 -6.22 14.98
N PHE A 241 -17.43 -5.42 14.96
CA PHE A 241 -17.36 -4.04 14.50
C PHE A 241 -16.27 -3.27 15.25
N ARG A 242 -15.41 -2.56 14.50
CA ARG A 242 -14.22 -1.85 14.97
C ARG A 242 -13.09 -2.69 15.55
N SER A 243 -13.20 -4.01 15.74
CA SER A 243 -12.12 -4.75 16.43
C SER A 243 -10.85 -4.86 15.60
N THR A 244 -10.98 -4.90 14.26
CA THR A 244 -9.88 -5.27 13.36
C THR A 244 -9.87 -4.37 12.13
N TYR A 245 -8.68 -4.08 11.62
CA TYR A 245 -8.48 -3.47 10.29
C TYR A 245 -8.66 -4.54 9.21
N ALA A 246 -9.42 -4.22 8.16
CA ALA A 246 -9.50 -5.02 6.94
C ALA A 246 -9.58 -4.07 5.75
N TYR A 247 -8.70 -4.21 4.77
CA TYR A 247 -8.65 -3.27 3.64
C TYR A 247 -9.93 -3.32 2.81
N GLN A 248 -10.50 -2.16 2.45
CA GLN A 248 -11.78 -2.04 1.71
C GLN A 248 -11.71 -0.91 0.67
N ASN A 249 -11.86 -1.19 -0.62
CA ASN A 249 -11.95 -0.10 -1.60
C ASN A 249 -13.33 0.57 -1.56
N LEU A 250 -14.41 -0.21 -1.62
CA LEU A 250 -15.78 0.30 -1.69
C LEU A 250 -16.13 1.20 -0.49
N LEU A 251 -15.86 0.74 0.74
CA LEU A 251 -16.15 1.51 1.95
C LEU A 251 -15.20 2.71 2.14
N TYR A 252 -13.99 2.68 1.59
CA TYR A 252 -13.11 3.86 1.63
C TYR A 252 -13.61 4.94 0.67
N ALA A 253 -14.01 4.55 -0.54
CA ALA A 253 -14.61 5.46 -1.52
C ALA A 253 -15.89 6.10 -0.98
N LEU A 254 -16.65 5.39 -0.13
CA LEU A 254 -17.87 5.89 0.50
C LEU A 254 -17.67 7.20 1.27
N ALA A 255 -16.52 7.41 1.93
CA ALA A 255 -16.24 8.67 2.62
C ALA A 255 -16.21 9.87 1.65
N GLY A 256 -15.52 9.72 0.51
CA GLY A 256 -15.50 10.75 -0.54
C GLY A 256 -16.86 10.92 -1.21
N PHE A 257 -17.63 9.84 -1.36
CA PHE A 257 -18.99 9.89 -1.86
C PHE A 257 -19.94 10.65 -0.92
N CYS A 258 -19.82 10.48 0.40
CA CYS A 258 -20.56 11.26 1.38
C CYS A 258 -20.23 12.76 1.30
N ALA A 259 -18.95 13.11 1.12
CA ALA A 259 -18.56 14.50 0.89
C ALA A 259 -19.19 15.08 -0.39
N ALA A 260 -19.20 14.30 -1.48
CA ALA A 260 -19.86 14.66 -2.73
C ALA A 260 -21.37 14.90 -2.56
N LYS A 261 -22.08 13.99 -1.86
CA LYS A 261 -23.51 14.14 -1.55
C LYS A 261 -23.80 15.37 -0.69
N ALA A 262 -22.97 15.64 0.33
CA ALA A 262 -23.13 16.80 1.20
C ALA A 262 -23.04 18.14 0.45
N ASN A 263 -22.37 18.15 -0.71
CA ASN A 263 -22.15 19.34 -1.54
C ASN A 263 -22.94 19.35 -2.85
N ASN A 264 -23.87 18.40 -3.04
CA ASN A 264 -24.62 18.22 -4.29
C ASN A 264 -23.72 18.24 -5.54
N ASN A 265 -22.64 17.47 -5.48
CA ASN A 265 -21.59 17.46 -6.49
C ASN A 265 -21.10 16.02 -6.75
N THR A 266 -20.24 15.81 -7.74
CA THR A 266 -19.55 14.52 -7.90
C THR A 266 -18.18 14.53 -7.20
N TRP A 267 -17.68 13.35 -6.83
CA TRP A 267 -16.33 13.24 -6.26
C TRP A 267 -15.26 13.78 -7.20
N ASN A 268 -15.37 13.51 -8.51
CA ASN A 268 -14.45 14.00 -9.53
C ASN A 268 -14.34 15.53 -9.52
N GLU A 269 -15.48 16.21 -9.49
CA GLU A 269 -15.57 17.67 -9.47
C GLU A 269 -15.05 18.25 -8.15
N LEU A 270 -15.33 17.61 -7.01
CA LEU A 270 -14.79 18.03 -5.71
C LEU A 270 -13.26 17.94 -5.68
N ILE A 271 -12.69 16.78 -6.08
CA ILE A 271 -11.24 16.61 -6.10
C ILE A 271 -10.59 17.61 -7.05
N LYS A 272 -11.18 17.83 -8.22
CA LYS A 272 -10.66 18.80 -9.17
C LYS A 272 -10.66 20.21 -8.59
N ARG A 273 -11.82 20.68 -8.13
CA ARG A 273 -12.03 22.06 -7.66
C ARG A 273 -11.27 22.36 -6.36
N ASP A 274 -11.31 21.44 -5.40
CA ASP A 274 -10.84 21.70 -4.03
C ASP A 274 -9.36 21.31 -3.81
N LEU A 275 -8.78 20.50 -4.72
CA LEU A 275 -7.43 19.98 -4.56
C LEU A 275 -6.56 20.12 -5.81
N LEU A 276 -6.98 19.61 -6.97
CA LEU A 276 -6.12 19.60 -8.16
C LEU A 276 -5.89 20.99 -8.76
N ASP A 277 -6.96 21.79 -8.94
CA ASP A 277 -6.87 23.11 -9.54
C ASP A 277 -6.03 24.08 -8.66
N PRO A 278 -6.24 24.16 -7.32
CA PRO A 278 -5.40 25.00 -6.45
C PRO A 278 -3.92 24.58 -6.39
N LEU A 279 -3.63 23.29 -6.59
CA LEU A 279 -2.25 22.77 -6.63
C LEU A 279 -1.61 22.84 -8.02
N GLY A 280 -2.34 23.31 -9.04
CA GLY A 280 -1.85 23.38 -10.42
C GLY A 280 -1.67 22.01 -11.09
N MET A 281 -2.37 20.97 -10.62
CA MET A 281 -2.28 19.60 -11.13
C MET A 281 -3.14 19.40 -12.39
N THR A 282 -2.90 20.21 -13.42
CA THR A 282 -3.78 20.35 -14.60
C THR A 282 -3.84 19.12 -15.51
N THR A 283 -2.89 18.21 -15.40
CA THR A 283 -2.83 16.98 -16.20
C THR A 283 -3.47 15.77 -15.50
N THR A 284 -3.68 15.83 -14.19
CA THR A 284 -4.25 14.74 -13.40
C THR A 284 -5.71 14.46 -13.78
N LYS A 285 -6.05 13.17 -13.94
CA LYS A 285 -7.40 12.70 -14.28
C LYS A 285 -7.99 11.94 -13.09
N THR A 286 -9.29 12.10 -12.87
CA THR A 286 -10.02 11.46 -11.77
C THR A 286 -10.91 10.32 -12.25
N SER A 287 -11.00 10.08 -13.56
CA SER A 287 -11.75 8.98 -14.14
C SER A 287 -10.89 8.13 -15.08
N TYR A 288 -11.22 6.84 -15.17
CA TYR A 288 -10.58 5.92 -16.11
C TYR A 288 -10.77 6.37 -17.56
N TRP A 289 -11.97 6.87 -17.90
CA TRP A 289 -12.28 7.32 -19.25
C TRP A 289 -11.47 8.54 -19.66
N ASP A 290 -11.29 9.52 -18.77
CA ASP A 290 -10.43 10.67 -19.05
C ASP A 290 -8.96 10.27 -19.15
N PHE A 291 -8.53 9.26 -18.38
CA PHE A 291 -7.18 8.70 -18.45
C PHE A 291 -6.91 8.04 -19.81
N ILE A 292 -7.74 7.09 -20.25
CA ILE A 292 -7.49 6.38 -21.52
C ILE A 292 -7.71 7.24 -22.77
N ASN A 293 -8.51 8.32 -22.66
CA ASN A 293 -8.70 9.27 -23.75
C ASN A 293 -7.61 10.36 -23.80
N SER A 294 -6.69 10.39 -22.83
CA SER A 294 -5.57 11.33 -22.84
C SER A 294 -4.51 10.90 -23.85
N SER A 295 -3.92 11.82 -24.60
CA SER A 295 -2.93 11.48 -25.63
C SER A 295 -1.58 11.03 -25.09
N ASN A 296 -1.28 11.27 -23.81
CA ASN A 296 -0.03 10.91 -23.16
C ASN A 296 -0.29 10.07 -21.91
N HIS A 297 -0.67 8.80 -22.10
CA HIS A 297 -0.88 7.84 -21.02
C HIS A 297 -0.17 6.52 -21.34
N VAL A 298 0.12 5.74 -20.29
CA VAL A 298 0.60 4.36 -20.48
C VAL A 298 -0.55 3.42 -20.81
N THR A 299 -0.33 2.54 -21.77
CA THR A 299 -1.15 1.35 -21.98
C THR A 299 -0.94 0.41 -20.78
N PRO A 300 -2.00 0.00 -20.07
CA PRO A 300 -1.86 -0.99 -19.01
C PRO A 300 -1.46 -2.34 -19.62
N TYR A 301 -0.59 -3.09 -18.96
CA TYR A 301 -0.22 -4.44 -19.37
C TYR A 301 -0.32 -5.42 -18.20
N THR A 302 -0.81 -6.62 -18.51
CA THR A 302 -0.77 -7.79 -17.62
C THR A 302 0.34 -8.73 -18.07
N LEU A 303 1.24 -9.09 -17.14
CA LEU A 303 2.25 -10.11 -17.36
C LEU A 303 1.63 -11.51 -17.19
N LEU A 304 1.59 -12.27 -18.28
CA LEU A 304 1.13 -13.65 -18.28
C LEU A 304 2.22 -14.60 -17.79
N LYS A 305 1.85 -15.80 -17.33
CA LYS A 305 2.78 -16.83 -16.82
C LYS A 305 3.87 -17.25 -17.83
N ASN A 306 3.59 -17.10 -19.13
CA ASN A 306 4.53 -17.40 -20.20
C ASN A 306 5.51 -16.23 -20.49
N GLY A 307 5.48 -15.16 -19.69
CA GLY A 307 6.33 -13.97 -19.86
C GLY A 307 5.79 -12.96 -20.88
N THR A 308 4.62 -13.18 -21.48
CA THR A 308 4.03 -12.23 -22.43
C THR A 308 3.33 -11.09 -21.68
N LEU A 309 3.59 -9.85 -22.09
CA LEU A 309 2.81 -8.69 -21.69
C LEU A 309 1.63 -8.53 -22.63
N LYS A 310 0.42 -8.55 -22.06
CA LYS A 310 -0.84 -8.36 -22.80
C LYS A 310 -1.51 -7.06 -22.34
N PRO A 311 -1.92 -6.18 -23.27
CA PRO A 311 -2.69 -5.00 -22.91
C PRO A 311 -4.06 -5.36 -22.33
#